data_AF-A0A8V5FFY6-F1
#
_entry.id   AF-A0A8V5FFY6-F1
#
_cell.length_a   1.000
_cell.length_b   1.000
_cell.length_c   1.000
_cell.angle_alpha   90.00
_cell.angle_beta   90.00
_cell.angle_gamma   90.00
#
_symmetry.space_group_name_H-M   'P 1'
#
loop_
_entity.id
_entity.type
_entity.pdbx_description
1 polymer ?
#
loop_
_entity_poly.entity_id
_entity_poly.type
_entity_poly.pdbx_seq_one_letter_code
_entity_poly.pdbx_strand_id
1 'polypeptide(L)'
;MLFHLQLPVAVTCYWIRCSEPKVKLHQLKALLLTIVSGELHRMTNDSGLCAEDDVIAYNEFLKWKEKKLEHKDFDLDAGHSFCQWQCCLQMGLYLNQLLGSPLPEPDLSRLYTGTLVHRLFQELKSTPSVENLFSSSPKMTQLYQDLLNTMESTVPPDFFQKIKTKSESCKKKKASGKEKRPSGVLYQKLSIYAVLIGFAALEVDD
;
A
#
# COMPACT_ATOMS: atom_id res chain seq x y z
N MET A 1 -12.54 -15.43 -4.09
CA MET A 1 -11.19 -14.82 -4.01
C MET A 1 -10.33 -15.43 -5.12
N LEU A 2 -9.59 -14.62 -5.88
CA LEU A 2 -8.75 -15.10 -6.97
C LEU A 2 -7.53 -15.84 -6.40
N PHE A 3 -7.27 -17.07 -6.85
CA PHE A 3 -6.28 -17.97 -6.25
C PHE A 3 -4.86 -17.37 -6.20
N HIS A 4 -4.46 -16.61 -7.22
CA HIS A 4 -3.12 -16.00 -7.29
C HIS A 4 -2.95 -14.79 -6.35
N LEU A 5 -4.02 -14.31 -5.71
CA LEU A 5 -3.96 -13.25 -4.69
C LEU A 5 -3.82 -13.79 -3.27
N GLN A 6 -3.86 -15.10 -3.05
CA GLN A 6 -3.79 -15.67 -1.69
C GLN A 6 -2.52 -15.26 -0.93
N LEU A 7 -1.36 -15.33 -1.59
CA LEU A 7 -0.09 -14.92 -0.98
C LEU A 7 -0.06 -13.40 -0.69
N PRO A 8 -0.37 -12.50 -1.66
CA PRO A 8 -0.53 -11.08 -1.37
C PRO A 8 -1.49 -10.76 -0.22
N VAL A 9 -2.63 -11.45 -0.15
CA VAL A 9 -3.62 -11.25 0.92
C VAL A 9 -3.03 -11.67 2.27
N ALA A 10 -2.41 -12.84 2.36
CA ALA A 10 -1.79 -13.32 3.59
C ALA A 10 -0.67 -12.37 4.08
N VAL A 11 0.18 -11.92 3.16
CA VAL A 11 1.24 -10.92 3.43
C VAL A 11 0.63 -9.61 3.92
N THR A 12 -0.44 -9.13 3.30
CA THR A 12 -1.06 -7.87 3.68
C THR A 12 -1.72 -7.98 5.06
N CYS A 13 -2.39 -9.09 5.38
CA CYS A 13 -2.92 -9.36 6.72
C CYS A 13 -1.82 -9.46 7.78
N TYR A 14 -0.64 -10.00 7.43
CA TYR A 14 0.52 -9.97 8.33
C TYR A 14 1.04 -8.54 8.53
N TRP A 15 1.25 -7.81 7.44
CA TRP A 15 1.72 -6.43 7.46
C TRP A 15 0.83 -5.55 8.33
N ILE A 16 -0.49 -5.58 8.16
CA ILE A 16 -1.40 -4.76 8.98
C ILE A 16 -1.28 -5.10 10.48
N ARG A 17 -1.17 -6.38 10.84
CA ARG A 17 -1.10 -6.83 12.24
C ARG A 17 0.24 -6.53 12.91
N CYS A 18 1.34 -6.56 12.15
CA CYS A 18 2.69 -6.57 12.71
C CYS A 18 3.51 -5.31 12.40
N SER A 19 2.99 -4.36 11.63
CA SER A 19 3.74 -3.15 11.29
C SER A 19 3.87 -2.19 12.46
N GLU A 20 5.07 -1.62 12.57
CA GLU A 20 5.38 -0.49 13.43
C GLU A 20 6.05 0.60 12.58
N PRO A 21 5.46 1.80 12.48
CA PRO A 21 4.20 2.26 13.09
C PRO A 21 2.96 1.57 12.49
N LYS A 22 1.81 1.68 13.20
CA LYS A 22 0.54 1.07 12.76
C LYS A 22 0.12 1.59 11.38
N VAL A 23 -0.32 0.67 10.52
CA VAL A 23 -0.83 0.97 9.18
C VAL A 23 -2.09 1.85 9.28
N LYS A 24 -2.12 2.93 8.51
CA LYS A 24 -3.28 3.81 8.40
C LYS A 24 -4.26 3.29 7.36
N LEU A 25 -5.57 3.52 7.55
CA LEU A 25 -6.61 3.06 6.63
C LEU A 25 -6.37 3.51 5.18
N HIS A 26 -5.96 4.77 4.96
CA HIS A 26 -5.68 5.27 3.62
C HIS A 26 -4.49 4.55 2.95
N GLN A 27 -3.48 4.08 3.72
CA GLN A 27 -2.36 3.31 3.18
C GLN A 27 -2.86 1.94 2.71
N LEU A 28 -3.69 1.27 3.53
CA LEU A 28 -4.32 0.01 3.15
C LEU A 28 -5.19 0.16 1.88
N LYS A 29 -6.08 1.16 1.85
CA LYS A 29 -6.96 1.40 0.69
C LYS A 29 -6.16 1.69 -0.59
N ALA A 30 -5.10 2.49 -0.51
CA ALA A 30 -4.24 2.78 -1.65
C ALA A 30 -3.57 1.52 -2.20
N LEU A 31 -3.04 0.67 -1.31
CA LEU A 31 -2.46 -0.62 -1.68
C LEU A 31 -3.49 -1.53 -2.35
N LEU A 32 -4.68 -1.65 -1.78
CA LEU A 32 -5.76 -2.47 -2.33
C LEU A 32 -6.21 -2.00 -3.71
N LEU A 33 -6.40 -0.70 -3.91
CA LEU A 33 -6.73 -0.13 -5.21
C LEU A 33 -5.61 -0.38 -6.24
N THR A 34 -4.35 -0.39 -5.80
CA THR A 34 -3.20 -0.75 -6.67
C THR A 34 -3.30 -2.20 -7.11
N ILE A 35 -3.53 -3.13 -6.17
CA ILE A 35 -3.71 -4.56 -6.49
C ILE A 35 -4.88 -4.75 -7.46
N VAL A 36 -6.04 -4.16 -7.18
CA VAL A 36 -7.24 -4.26 -8.03
C VAL A 36 -6.99 -3.68 -9.43
N SER A 37 -6.21 -2.60 -9.56
CA SER A 37 -5.84 -2.06 -10.87
C SER A 37 -5.01 -3.04 -11.71
N GLY A 38 -4.11 -3.80 -11.06
CA GLY A 38 -3.34 -4.86 -11.71
C GLY A 38 -4.23 -6.03 -12.15
N GLU A 39 -5.23 -6.37 -11.34
CA GLU A 39 -6.23 -7.39 -11.67
C GLU A 39 -7.08 -6.99 -12.87
N LEU A 40 -7.53 -5.74 -12.90
CA LEU A 40 -8.27 -5.16 -14.03
C LEU A 40 -7.42 -5.20 -15.30
N HIS A 41 -6.15 -4.80 -15.22
CA HIS A 41 -5.22 -4.87 -16.35
C HIS A 41 -5.02 -6.32 -16.84
N ARG A 42 -4.95 -7.30 -15.93
CA ARG A 42 -4.86 -8.72 -16.31
C ARG A 42 -6.10 -9.20 -17.05
N MET A 43 -7.29 -8.86 -16.57
CA MET A 43 -8.53 -9.29 -17.21
C MET A 43 -8.66 -8.72 -18.63
N THR A 44 -8.30 -7.45 -18.82
CA THR A 44 -8.39 -6.78 -20.11
C THR A 44 -7.41 -7.33 -21.15
N ASN A 45 -6.20 -7.72 -20.75
CA ASN A 45 -5.16 -8.14 -21.69
C ASN A 45 -5.08 -9.64 -21.95
N ASP A 46 -5.37 -10.48 -20.95
CA ASP A 46 -5.08 -11.91 -21.03
C ASP A 46 -6.32 -12.73 -21.48
N SER A 47 -7.54 -12.24 -21.24
CA SER A 47 -8.74 -13.08 -21.29
C SER A 47 -9.45 -13.12 -22.64
N GLY A 48 -9.26 -12.13 -23.52
CA GLY A 48 -10.02 -11.95 -24.78
C GLY A 48 -11.55 -11.76 -24.62
N LEU A 49 -12.10 -12.08 -23.44
CA LEU A 49 -13.49 -11.98 -23.02
C LEU A 49 -13.60 -10.95 -21.88
N CYS A 50 -13.21 -9.71 -22.17
CA CYS A 50 -13.41 -8.62 -21.23
C CYS A 50 -14.85 -8.14 -21.33
N ALA A 51 -15.57 -8.05 -20.21
CA ALA A 51 -16.90 -7.44 -20.20
C ALA A 51 -16.79 -5.97 -20.61
N GLU A 52 -17.81 -5.42 -21.27
CA GLU A 52 -17.82 -4.02 -21.69
C GLU A 52 -17.53 -3.08 -20.51
N ASP A 53 -18.15 -3.36 -19.37
CA ASP A 53 -17.96 -2.69 -18.08
C ASP A 53 -16.50 -2.66 -17.61
N ASP A 54 -15.77 -3.77 -17.76
CA ASP A 54 -14.35 -3.89 -17.36
C ASP A 54 -13.46 -3.05 -18.29
N VAL A 55 -13.75 -3.03 -19.60
CA VAL A 55 -13.05 -2.19 -20.58
C VAL A 55 -13.29 -0.70 -20.29
N ILE A 56 -14.53 -0.31 -19.95
CA ILE A 56 -14.87 1.06 -19.58
C ILE A 56 -14.09 1.47 -18.33
N ALA A 57 -14.15 0.66 -17.26
CA ALA A 57 -13.43 0.91 -16.02
C ALA A 57 -11.92 1.04 -16.24
N TYR A 58 -11.34 0.19 -17.11
CA TYR A 58 -9.91 0.25 -17.44
C TYR A 58 -9.55 1.55 -18.17
N ASN A 59 -10.35 1.98 -19.13
CA ASN A 59 -10.14 3.24 -19.84
C ASN A 59 -10.29 4.47 -18.94
N GLU A 60 -11.27 4.46 -18.02
CA GLU A 60 -11.43 5.50 -17.01
C GLU A 60 -10.24 5.56 -16.05
N PHE A 61 -9.75 4.40 -15.63
CA PHE A 61 -8.53 4.27 -14.83
C PHE A 61 -7.30 4.84 -15.55
N LEU A 62 -7.12 4.52 -16.84
CA LEU A 62 -6.02 5.07 -17.64
C LEU A 62 -6.10 6.60 -17.75
N LYS A 63 -7.28 7.14 -18.07
CA LYS A 63 -7.51 8.59 -18.08
C LYS A 63 -7.21 9.22 -16.72
N TRP A 64 -7.61 8.57 -15.63
CA TRP A 64 -7.29 9.04 -14.28
C TRP A 64 -5.79 9.00 -13.99
N LYS A 65 -5.07 7.96 -14.46
CA LYS A 65 -3.62 7.81 -14.30
C LYS A 65 -2.83 8.86 -15.08
N GLU A 66 -3.33 9.29 -16.24
CA GLU A 66 -2.69 10.30 -17.09
C GLU A 66 -2.92 11.75 -16.64
N LYS A 67 -3.98 12.03 -15.87
CA LYS A 67 -4.21 13.37 -15.31
C LYS A 67 -2.95 13.85 -14.59
N LYS A 68 -2.52 15.09 -14.80
CA LYS A 68 -1.43 15.64 -13.98
C LYS A 68 -1.93 15.85 -12.56
N LEU A 69 -1.23 15.26 -11.60
CA LEU A 69 -1.35 15.69 -10.22
C LEU A 69 -0.66 17.05 -10.12
N GLU A 70 -1.33 18.02 -9.51
CA GLU A 70 -0.61 19.18 -8.98
C GLU A 70 0.46 18.68 -8.01
N HIS A 71 1.65 19.29 -8.03
CA HIS A 71 2.79 18.87 -7.22
C HIS A 71 2.40 18.82 -5.73
N LYS A 72 2.01 17.62 -5.27
CA LYS A 72 1.77 17.31 -3.86
C LYS A 72 3.04 16.71 -3.31
N ASP A 73 3.46 17.21 -2.16
CA ASP A 73 4.65 16.72 -1.45
C ASP A 73 4.60 15.20 -1.26
N PHE A 74 5.78 14.58 -1.42
CA PHE A 74 5.94 13.16 -1.17
C PHE A 74 5.75 12.85 0.31
N ASP A 75 4.79 11.98 0.63
CA ASP A 75 4.53 11.56 2.00
C ASP A 75 5.51 10.46 2.42
N LEU A 76 6.57 10.87 3.15
CA LEU A 76 7.63 9.98 3.63
C LEU A 76 7.09 8.85 4.52
N ASP A 77 6.08 9.12 5.35
CA ASP A 77 5.48 8.12 6.25
C ASP A 77 4.74 7.04 5.44
N ALA A 78 4.00 7.45 4.40
CA ALA A 78 3.43 6.51 3.46
C ALA A 78 4.49 5.70 2.72
N GLY A 79 5.58 6.34 2.29
CA GLY A 79 6.70 5.67 1.63
C GLY A 79 7.31 4.58 2.50
N HIS A 80 7.62 4.88 3.76
CA HIS A 80 8.13 3.88 4.70
C HIS A 80 7.13 2.74 4.94
N SER A 81 5.85 3.04 5.08
CA SER A 81 4.80 2.04 5.28
C SER A 81 4.69 1.09 4.08
N PHE A 82 4.74 1.61 2.85
CA PHE A 82 4.74 0.77 1.65
C PHE A 82 6.04 -0.02 1.48
N CYS A 83 7.20 0.54 1.82
CA CYS A 83 8.45 -0.23 1.86
C CYS A 83 8.35 -1.39 2.86
N GLN A 84 7.74 -1.20 4.02
CA GLN A 84 7.50 -2.30 4.98
C GLN A 84 6.64 -3.40 4.38
N TRP A 85 5.56 -3.05 3.66
CA TRP A 85 4.74 -4.03 2.96
C TRP A 85 5.54 -4.78 1.89
N GLN A 86 6.33 -4.08 1.08
CA GLN A 86 7.19 -4.69 0.07
C GLN A 86 8.21 -5.66 0.69
N CYS A 87 8.81 -5.32 1.84
CA CYS A 87 9.67 -6.22 2.59
C CYS A 87 8.91 -7.47 3.07
N CYS A 88 7.68 -7.29 3.58
CA CYS A 88 6.83 -8.41 3.99
C CYS A 88 6.50 -9.33 2.80
N LEU A 89 6.20 -8.75 1.64
CA LEU A 89 5.94 -9.50 0.40
C LEU A 89 7.17 -10.29 -0.04
N GLN A 90 8.34 -9.66 -0.06
CA GLN A 90 9.59 -10.32 -0.44
C GLN A 90 9.92 -11.49 0.49
N MET A 91 9.81 -11.31 1.80
CA MET A 91 10.03 -12.40 2.76
C MET A 91 8.95 -13.49 2.63
N GLY A 92 7.70 -13.10 2.38
CA GLY A 92 6.60 -14.02 2.12
C GLY A 92 6.83 -14.89 0.87
N LEU A 93 7.39 -14.31 -0.19
CA LEU A 93 7.77 -15.05 -1.41
C LEU A 93 8.88 -16.05 -1.13
N TYR A 94 9.96 -15.65 -0.44
CA TYR A 94 11.03 -16.58 -0.10
C TYR A 94 10.55 -17.73 0.79
N LEU A 95 9.69 -17.43 1.77
CA LEU A 95 9.09 -18.45 2.61
C LEU A 95 8.20 -19.39 1.78
N ASN A 96 7.37 -18.85 0.89
CA ASN A 96 6.52 -19.64 0.00
C ASN A 96 7.38 -20.61 -0.84
N GLN A 97 8.46 -20.12 -1.45
CA GLN A 97 9.38 -20.92 -2.25
C GLN A 97 10.09 -22.00 -1.42
N LEU A 98 10.58 -21.65 -0.22
CA LEU A 98 11.24 -22.59 0.68
C LEU A 98 10.31 -23.76 1.07
N LEU A 99 9.00 -23.50 1.16
CA LEU A 99 7.99 -24.50 1.47
C LEU A 99 7.48 -25.28 0.24
N GLY A 100 8.11 -25.12 -0.93
CA GLY A 100 7.72 -25.78 -2.17
C GLY A 100 6.55 -25.09 -2.90
N SER A 101 6.41 -23.78 -2.75
CA SER A 101 5.40 -22.93 -3.39
C SER A 101 3.95 -23.39 -3.17
N PRO A 102 3.49 -23.54 -1.91
CA PRO A 102 2.13 -23.96 -1.60
C PRO A 102 1.06 -22.96 -2.04
N LEU A 103 1.41 -21.68 -2.19
CA LEU A 103 0.54 -20.65 -2.76
C LEU A 103 1.06 -20.20 -4.13
N PRO A 104 0.19 -19.84 -5.09
CA PRO A 104 0.64 -19.32 -6.37
C PRO A 104 1.37 -18.00 -6.20
N GLU A 105 2.47 -17.83 -6.94
CA GLU A 105 3.22 -16.59 -6.94
C GLU A 105 2.50 -15.52 -7.80
N PRO A 106 2.33 -14.29 -7.27
CA PRO A 106 1.72 -13.21 -8.01
C PRO A 106 2.68 -12.62 -9.06
N ASP A 107 2.13 -12.06 -10.14
CA ASP A 107 2.89 -11.20 -11.04
C ASP A 107 3.18 -9.86 -10.35
N LEU A 108 4.42 -9.69 -9.89
CA LEU A 108 4.85 -8.50 -9.15
C LEU A 108 4.75 -7.21 -9.95
N SER A 109 4.92 -7.27 -11.28
CA SER A 109 4.88 -6.10 -12.16
C SER A 109 3.47 -5.50 -12.22
N ARG A 110 2.44 -6.35 -12.10
CA ARG A 110 1.03 -5.95 -12.06
C ARG A 110 0.53 -5.72 -10.65
N LEU A 111 1.05 -6.45 -9.67
CA LEU A 111 0.59 -6.39 -8.28
C LEU A 111 0.86 -5.02 -7.63
N TYR A 112 2.03 -4.42 -7.91
CA TYR A 112 2.45 -3.21 -7.22
C TYR A 112 3.23 -2.26 -8.14
N THR A 113 2.91 -0.96 -8.04
CA THR A 113 3.69 0.11 -8.68
C THR A 113 3.77 1.28 -7.71
N GLY A 114 4.99 1.67 -7.32
CA GLY A 114 5.23 2.70 -6.31
C GLY A 114 4.60 4.06 -6.66
N THR A 115 4.77 4.50 -7.91
CA THR A 115 4.18 5.78 -8.37
C THR A 115 2.65 5.77 -8.30
N LEU A 116 2.03 4.62 -8.59
CA LEU A 116 0.58 4.46 -8.54
C LEU A 116 0.06 4.47 -7.09
N VAL A 117 0.65 3.67 -6.20
CA VAL A 117 0.17 3.58 -4.81
C VAL A 117 0.29 4.91 -4.08
N HIS A 118 1.38 5.66 -4.31
CA HIS A 118 1.58 6.97 -3.71
C HIS A 118 0.58 7.99 -4.22
N ARG A 119 0.28 7.97 -5.52
CA ARG A 119 -0.75 8.81 -6.13
C ARG A 119 -2.15 8.49 -5.58
N LEU A 120 -2.51 7.21 -5.52
CA LEU A 120 -3.78 6.77 -4.92
C LEU A 120 -3.88 7.22 -3.46
N PHE A 121 -2.81 7.08 -2.69
CA PHE A 121 -2.75 7.52 -1.31
C PHE A 121 -2.95 9.03 -1.15
N GLN A 122 -2.26 9.85 -1.96
CA GLN A 122 -2.41 11.31 -1.93
C GLN A 122 -3.83 11.76 -2.28
N GLU A 123 -4.44 11.12 -3.28
CA GLU A 123 -5.80 11.42 -3.67
C GLU A 123 -6.81 10.97 -2.62
N LEU A 124 -6.67 9.78 -2.03
CA LEU A 124 -7.52 9.31 -0.95
C LEU A 124 -7.50 10.23 0.28
N LYS A 125 -6.36 10.88 0.58
CA LYS A 125 -6.30 11.90 1.64
C LYS A 125 -7.08 13.17 1.32
N SER A 126 -7.24 13.48 0.03
CA SER A 126 -7.83 14.74 -0.44
C SER A 126 -9.31 14.58 -0.75
N THR A 127 -9.68 13.48 -1.39
CA THR A 127 -11.00 13.22 -1.96
C THR A 127 -11.37 11.75 -1.80
N PRO A 128 -12.47 11.41 -1.11
CA PRO A 128 -12.89 10.01 -0.93
C PRO A 128 -13.38 9.35 -2.24
N SER A 129 -13.61 10.12 -3.29
CA SER A 129 -14.12 9.64 -4.59
C SER A 129 -13.20 8.62 -5.28
N VAL A 130 -11.90 8.58 -4.94
CA VAL A 130 -10.96 7.62 -5.56
C VAL A 130 -11.25 6.18 -5.17
N GLU A 131 -11.99 5.92 -4.10
CA GLU A 131 -12.45 4.56 -3.79
C GLU A 131 -13.45 4.02 -4.83
N ASN A 132 -14.13 4.91 -5.56
CA ASN A 132 -15.07 4.56 -6.62
C ASN A 132 -14.41 4.50 -8.01
N LEU A 133 -13.08 4.45 -8.10
CA LEU A 133 -12.34 4.46 -9.37
C LEU A 133 -12.74 3.31 -10.32
N PHE A 134 -13.27 2.22 -9.76
CA PHE A 134 -13.70 1.05 -10.51
C PHE A 134 -15.22 0.86 -10.49
N SER A 135 -16.02 1.91 -10.19
CA SER A 135 -17.49 1.80 -10.09
C SER A 135 -18.16 1.29 -11.35
N SER A 136 -17.53 1.51 -12.51
CA SER A 136 -17.98 1.04 -13.82
C SER A 136 -17.79 -0.48 -14.00
N SER A 137 -16.96 -1.13 -13.17
CA SER A 137 -16.81 -2.59 -13.12
C SER A 137 -17.36 -3.12 -11.78
N PRO A 138 -18.54 -3.77 -11.78
CA PRO A 138 -19.09 -4.41 -10.58
C PRO A 138 -18.13 -5.45 -9.99
N LYS A 139 -17.41 -6.17 -10.86
CA LYS A 139 -16.46 -7.21 -10.47
C LYS A 139 -15.24 -6.64 -9.72
N MET A 140 -14.64 -5.56 -10.22
CA MET A 140 -13.50 -4.92 -9.55
C MET A 140 -13.93 -4.22 -8.26
N THR A 141 -15.12 -3.60 -8.28
CA THR A 141 -15.71 -3.01 -7.07
C THR A 141 -15.92 -4.07 -6.00
N GLN A 142 -16.52 -5.22 -6.34
CA GLN A 142 -16.71 -6.33 -5.42
C GLN A 142 -15.37 -6.88 -4.91
N LEU A 143 -14.38 -7.06 -5.78
CA LEU A 143 -13.06 -7.52 -5.39
C LEU A 143 -12.40 -6.57 -4.37
N TYR A 144 -12.46 -5.26 -4.60
CA TYR A 144 -11.95 -4.27 -3.65
C TYR A 144 -12.65 -4.39 -2.30
N GLN A 145 -13.99 -4.48 -2.28
CA GLN A 145 -14.76 -4.61 -1.04
C GLN A 145 -14.45 -5.92 -0.31
N ASP A 146 -14.37 -7.04 -1.01
CA ASP A 146 -14.04 -8.35 -0.44
C ASP A 146 -12.65 -8.33 0.22
N LEU A 147 -11.66 -7.73 -0.45
CA LEU A 147 -10.30 -7.60 0.08
C LEU A 147 -10.27 -6.69 1.31
N LEU A 148 -10.95 -5.54 1.25
CA LEU A 148 -11.00 -4.60 2.37
C LEU A 148 -11.68 -5.23 3.59
N ASN A 149 -12.86 -5.84 3.41
CA ASN A 149 -13.58 -6.53 4.47
C ASN A 149 -12.77 -7.69 5.06
N THR A 150 -12.09 -8.47 4.21
CA THR A 150 -11.20 -9.55 4.67
C THR A 150 -10.13 -9.00 5.59
N MET A 151 -9.47 -7.92 5.19
CA MET A 151 -8.35 -7.33 5.95
C MET A 151 -8.82 -6.62 7.23
N GLU A 152 -9.95 -5.91 7.19
CA GLU A 152 -10.56 -5.32 8.38
C GLU A 152 -10.99 -6.40 9.39
N SER A 153 -11.47 -7.56 8.94
CA SER A 153 -11.80 -8.68 9.83
C SER A 153 -10.58 -9.32 10.50
N THR A 154 -9.37 -9.11 9.98
CA THR A 154 -8.13 -9.64 10.59
C THR A 154 -7.57 -8.78 11.72
N VAL A 155 -8.16 -7.61 11.97
CA VAL A 155 -7.74 -6.66 13.00
C VAL A 155 -8.89 -6.33 13.96
N PRO A 156 -8.59 -5.84 15.17
CA PRO A 156 -9.63 -5.36 16.08
C PRO A 156 -10.49 -4.24 15.47
N PRO A 157 -11.79 -4.13 15.80
CA PRO A 157 -12.70 -3.14 15.21
C PRO A 157 -12.31 -1.67 15.43
N ASP A 158 -11.48 -1.40 16.44
CA ASP A 158 -10.94 -0.09 16.79
C ASP A 158 -9.60 0.21 16.12
N PHE A 159 -9.02 -0.73 15.37
CA PHE A 159 -7.68 -0.63 14.80
C PHE A 159 -7.50 0.60 13.89
N PHE A 160 -8.46 0.86 13.01
CA PHE A 160 -8.45 2.02 12.10
C PHE A 160 -9.18 3.25 12.66
N GLN A 161 -9.76 3.16 13.84
CA GLN A 161 -10.45 4.29 14.46
C GLN A 161 -9.41 5.28 14.99
N LYS A 162 -9.52 6.55 14.59
CA LYS A 162 -8.78 7.63 15.26
C LYS A 162 -9.26 7.70 16.71
N ILE A 163 -8.41 7.34 17.66
CA ILE A 163 -8.63 7.66 19.06
C ILE A 163 -8.84 9.18 19.12
N LYS A 164 -10.04 9.62 19.49
CA LYS A 164 -10.31 11.01 19.83
C LYS A 164 -9.49 11.31 21.09
N THR A 165 -8.28 11.83 20.93
CA THR A 165 -7.59 12.48 22.04
C THR A 165 -8.44 13.66 22.47
N LYS A 166 -9.13 13.53 23.60
CA LYS A 166 -9.58 14.69 24.37
C LYS A 166 -8.34 15.55 24.59
N SER A 167 -8.39 16.78 24.08
CA SER A 167 -7.37 17.78 24.29
C SER A 167 -7.29 18.13 25.78
N GLU A 168 -6.37 17.52 26.52
CA GLU A 168 -5.93 18.06 27.79
C GLU A 168 -4.88 19.14 27.51
N SER A 169 -5.36 20.38 27.56
CA SER A 169 -4.55 21.59 27.56
C SER A 169 -3.62 21.59 28.76
N CYS A 170 -2.35 21.22 28.55
CA CYS A 170 -1.29 21.51 29.53
C CYS A 170 -0.56 22.79 29.13
N LYS A 171 -0.86 23.82 29.93
CA LYS A 171 -0.34 25.18 29.89
C LYS A 171 1.20 25.21 29.85
N LYS A 172 1.73 26.08 28.99
CA LYS A 172 3.15 26.49 28.96
C LYS A 172 3.64 26.83 30.38
N LYS A 173 4.70 26.17 30.83
CA LYS A 173 5.65 26.73 31.80
C LYS A 173 7.06 26.62 31.23
N LYS A 174 7.71 27.77 31.15
CA LYS A 174 9.04 28.03 30.62
C LYS A 174 10.03 27.90 31.77
N ALA A 175 11.06 27.07 31.66
CA ALA A 175 12.33 27.24 32.38
C ALA A 175 13.46 26.44 31.72
N SER A 176 14.62 27.09 31.69
CA SER A 176 15.90 26.76 31.06
C SER A 176 16.71 25.68 31.81
N GLY A 177 17.54 24.92 31.10
CA GLY A 177 18.61 24.10 31.69
C GLY A 177 19.35 23.22 30.67
N LYS A 178 20.67 23.39 30.54
CA LYS A 178 21.60 22.78 29.56
C LYS A 178 22.05 21.34 29.90
N GLU A 179 22.47 20.62 28.84
CA GLU A 179 23.55 19.59 28.76
C GLU A 179 23.26 18.16 29.30
N LYS A 180 23.68 17.00 28.72
CA LYS A 180 24.64 16.54 27.67
C LYS A 180 24.13 15.25 26.99
N ARG A 181 24.66 14.92 25.79
CA ARG A 181 24.50 13.62 25.06
C ARG A 181 25.18 12.46 25.81
N PRO A 182 24.82 11.20 25.48
CA PRO A 182 25.74 10.46 24.61
C PRO A 182 25.06 9.81 23.41
N SER A 183 25.84 9.81 22.33
CA SER A 183 25.65 9.15 21.04
C SER A 183 25.99 7.66 21.11
N GLY A 184 25.30 6.86 20.30
CA GLY A 184 25.86 5.63 19.75
C GLY A 184 24.91 4.44 19.80
N VAL A 185 24.78 3.77 18.66
CA VAL A 185 24.16 2.44 18.47
C VAL A 185 22.64 2.41 18.25
N LEU A 186 22.16 3.00 17.14
CA LEU A 186 21.01 2.43 16.42
C LEU A 186 20.96 2.79 14.92
N TYR A 187 22.10 3.14 14.31
CA TYR A 187 22.15 3.48 12.88
C TYR A 187 22.69 2.36 11.98
N GLN A 188 23.12 1.22 12.55
CA GLN A 188 23.71 0.12 11.76
C GLN A 188 22.69 -0.91 11.26
N LYS A 189 21.47 -0.99 11.83
CA LYS A 189 20.49 -2.03 11.44
C LYS A 189 19.61 -1.67 10.23
N LEU A 190 19.48 -0.40 9.85
CA LEU A 190 18.74 -0.01 8.64
C LEU A 190 19.57 -0.11 7.35
N SER A 191 20.90 -0.12 7.44
CA SER A 191 21.77 -0.09 6.27
C SER A 191 21.80 -1.40 5.48
N ILE A 192 21.53 -2.54 6.10
CA ILE A 192 21.56 -3.85 5.41
C ILE A 192 20.29 -4.05 4.57
N TYR A 193 19.15 -3.51 5.01
CA TYR A 193 17.89 -3.61 4.27
C TYR A 193 17.82 -2.63 3.09
N ALA A 194 18.49 -1.47 3.18
CA ALA A 194 18.52 -0.49 2.08
C ALA A 194 19.34 -0.99 0.87
N VAL A 195 20.37 -1.81 1.08
CA VAL A 195 21.22 -2.36 -0.01
C VAL A 195 20.54 -3.53 -0.73
N LEU A 196 19.59 -4.21 -0.09
CA LEU A 196 18.84 -5.33 -0.70
C LEU A 196 17.61 -4.89 -1.49
N ILE A 197 17.18 -3.63 -1.35
CA ILE A 197 16.05 -3.05 -2.08
C ILE A 197 16.61 -2.13 -3.16
N GLY A 198 17.13 -2.73 -4.24
CA GLY A 198 17.62 -2.04 -5.43
C GLY A 198 16.50 -1.37 -6.22
N PHE A 199 15.88 -0.33 -5.66
CA PHE A 199 14.89 0.51 -6.35
C PHE A 199 15.24 2.01 -6.31
N ALA A 200 16.41 2.38 -5.78
CA ALA A 200 16.92 3.76 -5.78
C ALA A 200 18.06 4.00 -6.79
N ALA A 201 18.25 3.12 -7.78
CA ALA A 201 19.19 3.31 -8.87
C ALA A 201 18.44 3.17 -10.20
N LEU A 202 17.79 4.26 -10.62
CA LEU A 202 17.69 4.56 -12.04
C LEU A 202 18.51 5.83 -12.22
N GLU A 203 19.67 5.61 -12.84
CA GLU A 203 20.59 6.63 -13.32
C GLU A 203 19.82 7.61 -14.21
N VAL A 204 20.05 8.89 -13.96
CA VAL A 204 19.78 9.94 -14.94
C VAL A 204 20.92 9.83 -15.94
N ASP A 205 20.67 9.25 -17.11
CA ASP A 205 21.54 9.45 -18.26
C ASP A 205 21.30 10.88 -18.79
N ASP A 206 22.43 11.58 -19.01
CA ASP A 206 22.58 12.96 -19.51
C ASP A 206 21.90 13.24 -20.87
#